data_AF-A0A956L390-F1
#
_entry.id   AF-A0A956L390-F1
#
_cell.length_a   1.000
_cell.length_b   1.000
_cell.length_c   1.000
_cell.angle_alpha   90.00
_cell.angle_beta   90.00
_cell.angle_gamma   90.00
#
_symmetry.space_group_name_H-M   'P 1'
#
loop_
_entity.id
_entity.type
_entity.pdbx_description
1 polymer ?
#
loop_
_entity_poly.entity_id
_entity_poly.type
_entity_poly.pdbx_seq_one_letter_code
_entity_poly.pdbx_strand_id
1 'polypeptide(L)'
;MRASLVLMRWLPLAAVLAAPSCKDVTPGQETDTTQGDESGTTFLPATMGDGTAVNTTVVLDDDGSGGPQGGGECDYFEQDCREGEKCTPWSEMADLVPDESRCCPVKEPVAQTGDLCMVEGYLGSCVDNCAPGNICLDIDGDGQGVCQDLCGGTAENPICPDDDECFVYFGGVPLCFAPCDPLVQDCPGDKGCYPDAIAEGGTGWLCMPTIGDNQLGDYCWLLAGCNPGMICATPPLLPECYGDADDAGCCTDICDITEQPDPCTEIHPDLECIAWYFDGESPPMAGLENVGACVLPNVGGGA
;
A
#
# COMPACT_ATOMS: atom_id res chain seq x y z
N MET A 1 -47.15 -38.73 41.97
CA MET A 1 -48.18 -39.32 41.08
C MET A 1 -49.44 -38.46 41.15
N ARG A 2 -50.12 -38.28 40.00
CA ARG A 2 -51.16 -37.29 39.63
C ARG A 2 -50.54 -35.96 39.15
N ALA A 3 -50.09 -35.81 37.89
CA ALA A 3 -50.74 -35.99 36.58
C ALA A 3 -51.95 -35.06 36.37
N SER A 4 -51.78 -34.06 35.48
CA SER A 4 -52.60 -33.92 34.27
C SER A 4 -52.16 -32.71 33.43
N LEU A 5 -51.82 -32.98 32.16
CA LEU A 5 -51.73 -32.01 31.07
C LEU A 5 -53.12 -31.46 30.72
N VAL A 6 -53.19 -30.18 30.35
CA VAL A 6 -54.15 -29.69 29.34
C VAL A 6 -53.46 -28.58 28.52
N LEU A 7 -53.35 -28.80 27.21
CA LEU A 7 -53.07 -27.79 26.19
C LEU A 7 -54.26 -26.84 26.05
N MET A 8 -54.01 -25.53 25.90
CA MET A 8 -54.84 -24.67 25.04
C MET A 8 -54.07 -23.40 24.64
N ARG A 9 -53.83 -23.25 23.34
CA ARG A 9 -53.47 -21.98 22.67
C ARG A 9 -54.61 -20.97 22.87
N TRP A 10 -54.29 -19.68 22.79
CA TRP A 10 -54.97 -18.61 22.01
C TRP A 10 -54.42 -17.23 22.45
N LEU A 11 -53.79 -16.48 21.53
CA LEU A 11 -53.72 -15.01 21.54
C LEU A 11 -55.11 -14.46 21.14
N PRO A 12 -55.50 -13.17 21.35
CA PRO A 12 -54.68 -11.94 21.40
C PRO A 12 -55.15 -10.89 22.45
N LEU A 13 -54.48 -9.73 22.57
CA LEU A 13 -55.12 -8.40 22.48
C LEU A 13 -54.12 -7.24 22.63
N ALA A 14 -54.44 -6.17 21.89
CA ALA A 14 -53.78 -4.88 21.80
C ALA A 14 -53.81 -4.07 23.11
N ALA A 15 -52.83 -3.19 23.29
CA ALA A 15 -52.91 -2.09 24.24
C ALA A 15 -52.49 -0.77 23.60
N VAL A 16 -53.29 0.24 23.91
CA VAL A 16 -53.47 1.54 23.26
C VAL A 16 -52.54 2.60 23.85
N LEU A 17 -52.22 3.58 23.00
CA LEU A 17 -51.49 4.82 23.26
C LEU A 17 -51.97 5.59 24.51
N ALA A 18 -51.00 6.15 25.24
CA ALA A 18 -51.16 7.40 25.99
C ALA A 18 -49.85 8.21 25.90
N ALA A 19 -49.91 9.35 25.23
CA ALA A 19 -48.83 10.33 25.16
C ALA A 19 -48.79 11.21 26.42
N PRO A 20 -47.61 11.73 26.78
CA PRO A 20 -47.54 13.04 27.39
C PRO A 20 -46.63 14.00 26.60
N SER A 21 -47.29 15.06 26.14
CA SER A 21 -46.87 16.47 26.10
C SER A 21 -45.38 16.79 26.27
N CYS A 22 -44.83 17.41 25.22
CA CYS A 22 -43.59 18.18 25.22
C CYS A 22 -43.59 19.27 26.31
N LYS A 23 -42.44 19.42 26.97
CA LYS A 23 -41.99 20.69 27.55
C LYS A 23 -40.56 20.95 27.07
N ASP A 24 -40.38 22.17 26.57
CA ASP A 24 -39.15 22.73 26.03
C ASP A 24 -37.93 22.56 26.94
N VAL A 25 -36.81 22.17 26.35
CA VAL A 25 -35.46 22.35 26.90
C VAL A 25 -34.63 23.13 25.87
N THR A 26 -34.12 24.27 26.32
CA THR A 26 -33.22 25.20 25.63
C THR A 26 -31.86 24.56 25.29
N PRO A 27 -31.22 24.87 24.16
CA PRO A 27 -29.93 24.28 23.80
C PRO A 27 -28.78 24.96 24.55
N GLY A 28 -27.93 24.17 25.19
CA GLY A 28 -26.69 24.64 25.81
C GLY A 28 -25.85 23.53 26.42
N GLN A 29 -24.75 23.20 25.71
CA GLN A 29 -23.54 22.47 26.15
C GLN A 29 -23.67 21.03 26.66
N GLU A 30 -23.24 20.09 25.81
CA GLU A 30 -22.52 18.85 26.16
C GLU A 30 -21.45 18.65 25.07
N THR A 31 -20.17 18.90 25.38
CA THR A 31 -19.12 17.88 25.56
C THR A 31 -18.98 16.97 24.36
N ASP A 32 -18.14 17.44 23.43
CA ASP A 32 -17.66 16.72 22.27
C ASP A 32 -16.88 15.50 22.74
N THR A 33 -17.42 14.33 22.41
CA THR A 33 -16.78 13.05 22.67
C THR A 33 -16.12 12.69 21.36
N THR A 34 -14.82 12.91 21.24
CA THR A 34 -14.02 12.51 20.09
C THR A 34 -14.14 11.00 19.91
N GLN A 35 -14.86 10.58 18.88
CA GLN A 35 -14.69 9.27 18.26
C GLN A 35 -13.26 9.22 17.74
N GLY A 36 -12.53 8.19 18.16
CA GLY A 36 -11.26 7.84 17.52
C GLY A 36 -11.59 7.36 16.11
N ASP A 37 -11.14 8.14 15.13
CA ASP A 37 -10.88 7.63 13.79
C ASP A 37 -9.72 6.64 13.93
N GLU A 38 -10.00 5.37 13.70
CA GLU A 38 -8.96 4.42 13.31
C GLU A 38 -8.59 4.75 11.86
N SER A 39 -7.74 5.76 11.67
CA SER A 39 -7.02 5.96 10.42
C SER A 39 -6.04 4.81 10.27
N GLY A 40 -6.41 3.80 9.48
CA GLY A 40 -5.43 2.98 8.80
C GLY A 40 -4.71 3.88 7.80
N THR A 41 -3.43 4.13 8.00
CA THR A 41 -2.63 4.94 7.08
C THR A 41 -2.02 4.05 6.02
N THR A 42 -2.29 4.40 4.78
CA THR A 42 -1.96 3.68 3.55
C THR A 42 -0.79 4.34 2.90
N PHE A 43 0.19 3.54 2.50
CA PHE A 43 1.34 4.06 1.79
C PHE A 43 1.13 3.81 0.30
N LEU A 44 0.96 4.92 -0.40
CA LEU A 44 0.98 4.97 -1.85
C LEU A 44 2.39 5.40 -2.28
N PRO A 45 3.04 4.73 -3.24
CA PRO A 45 4.23 5.29 -3.87
C PRO A 45 3.84 6.60 -4.56
N ALA A 46 4.70 7.62 -4.41
CA ALA A 46 4.43 8.96 -4.91
C ALA A 46 4.38 8.96 -6.45
N THR A 47 3.21 9.27 -7.04
CA THR A 47 3.09 9.55 -8.47
C THR A 47 3.70 10.90 -8.81
N MET A 48 4.71 10.90 -9.70
CA MET A 48 5.28 12.11 -10.27
C MET A 48 4.24 12.80 -11.18
N GLY A 49 3.99 14.09 -10.91
CA GLY A 49 3.04 14.90 -11.67
C GLY A 49 3.42 15.11 -13.13
N ASP A 50 2.38 15.24 -13.96
CA ASP A 50 2.31 15.44 -15.41
C ASP A 50 3.49 16.21 -16.04
N GLY A 51 4.15 15.55 -17.00
CA GLY A 51 5.19 16.16 -17.82
C GLY A 51 5.84 15.18 -18.80
N THR A 52 5.22 15.03 -19.97
CA THR A 52 5.81 14.62 -21.27
C THR A 52 6.94 13.57 -21.21
N ALA A 53 6.65 12.35 -21.69
CA ALA A 53 7.61 11.29 -21.94
C ALA A 53 8.91 11.80 -22.59
N VAL A 54 9.96 11.93 -21.78
CA VAL A 54 11.34 12.09 -22.21
C VAL A 54 12.11 11.02 -21.48
N ASN A 55 12.72 10.14 -22.27
CA ASN A 55 13.68 9.13 -21.87
C ASN A 55 14.75 9.77 -20.99
N THR A 56 14.60 9.68 -19.67
CA THR A 56 15.44 10.37 -18.70
C THR A 56 15.79 9.37 -17.61
N THR A 57 16.94 8.71 -17.77
CA THR A 57 17.85 8.51 -16.64
C THR A 57 17.81 9.80 -15.84
N VAL A 58 17.33 9.75 -14.60
CA VAL A 58 17.25 10.91 -13.71
C VAL A 58 18.69 11.38 -13.48
N VAL A 59 19.15 12.28 -14.36
CA VAL A 59 20.35 13.06 -14.15
C VAL A 59 19.93 14.08 -13.12
N LEU A 60 20.33 13.85 -11.87
CA LEU A 60 20.32 14.88 -10.84
C LEU A 60 21.25 15.98 -11.35
N ASP A 61 20.68 17.05 -11.90
CA ASP A 61 21.44 18.25 -12.27
C ASP A 61 22.02 18.85 -10.98
N ASP A 62 23.33 18.63 -10.82
CA ASP A 62 24.21 19.18 -9.81
C ASP A 62 24.28 20.71 -9.94
N ASP A 63 23.71 21.40 -8.95
CA ASP A 63 24.16 22.74 -8.59
C ASP A 63 24.25 22.83 -7.05
N GLY A 64 25.18 22.05 -6.49
CA GLY A 64 25.78 22.32 -5.18
C GLY A 64 24.92 21.98 -3.96
N SER A 65 25.35 20.93 -3.24
CA SER A 65 24.80 20.47 -1.94
C SER A 65 23.31 20.12 -1.95
N GLY A 66 22.98 18.90 -2.38
CA GLY A 66 21.62 18.39 -2.32
C GLY A 66 21.56 16.87 -2.42
N GLY A 67 21.48 16.20 -1.27
CA GLY A 67 20.71 14.95 -1.18
C GLY A 67 19.21 15.24 -1.45
N PRO A 68 18.33 14.23 -1.42
CA PRO A 68 16.92 14.41 -1.75
C PRO A 68 16.32 15.57 -0.95
N GLN A 69 15.51 16.40 -1.59
CA GLN A 69 15.01 17.67 -1.07
C GLN A 69 14.25 17.51 0.26
N GLY A 70 14.99 17.61 1.37
CA GLY A 70 14.52 17.59 2.75
C GLY A 70 15.76 17.50 3.65
N GLY A 71 16.10 18.58 4.35
CA GLY A 71 17.36 18.73 5.08
C GLY A 71 17.47 17.87 6.34
N GLY A 72 17.45 16.54 6.18
CA GLY A 72 17.58 15.58 7.28
C GLY A 72 19.01 15.48 7.83
N GLU A 73 19.15 14.73 8.93
CA GLU A 73 20.39 14.63 9.70
C GLU A 73 21.44 13.70 9.07
N CYS A 74 21.05 12.87 8.10
CA CYS A 74 21.89 11.84 7.50
C CYS A 74 21.46 11.48 6.07
N ASP A 75 22.33 10.77 5.34
CA ASP A 75 22.04 10.21 4.02
C ASP A 75 21.78 8.69 4.12
N TYR A 76 20.71 8.23 3.46
CA TYR A 76 20.30 6.82 3.52
C TYR A 76 21.33 5.87 2.89
N PHE A 77 21.97 6.30 1.80
CA PHE A 77 22.97 5.50 1.08
C PHE A 77 24.30 5.47 1.86
N GLU A 78 24.70 6.59 2.48
CA GLU A 78 25.97 6.69 3.20
C GLU A 78 25.90 6.13 4.64
N GLN A 79 24.71 6.08 5.26
CA GLN A 79 24.52 5.69 6.67
C GLN A 79 25.48 6.46 7.62
N ASP A 80 25.61 7.78 7.42
CA ASP A 80 26.62 8.66 8.02
C ASP A 80 26.33 9.11 9.47
N CYS A 81 25.65 8.24 10.24
CA CYS A 81 25.36 8.44 11.64
C CYS A 81 26.52 8.04 12.58
N ARG A 82 26.43 8.43 13.85
CA ARG A 82 27.44 8.04 14.85
C ARG A 82 27.36 6.56 15.16
N GLU A 83 28.43 6.02 15.73
CA GLU A 83 28.45 4.63 16.22
C GLU A 83 27.30 4.38 17.20
N GLY A 84 26.50 3.34 16.93
CA GLY A 84 25.31 2.99 17.70
C GLY A 84 24.00 3.64 17.20
N GLU A 85 24.08 4.49 16.18
CA GLU A 85 22.94 5.08 15.47
C GLU A 85 22.89 4.57 14.02
N LYS A 86 21.74 4.71 13.39
CA LYS A 86 21.52 4.42 11.97
C LYS A 86 20.65 5.48 11.32
N CYS A 87 20.77 5.63 10.00
CA CYS A 87 19.95 6.58 9.26
C CYS A 87 18.61 5.95 8.89
N THR A 88 17.53 6.57 9.34
CA THR A 88 16.16 6.04 9.24
C THR A 88 15.18 7.15 8.85
N PRO A 89 14.10 6.82 8.13
CA PRO A 89 13.02 7.76 7.90
C PRO A 89 12.37 8.16 9.22
N TRP A 90 12.05 9.44 9.34
CA TRP A 90 11.40 10.02 10.49
C TRP A 90 10.23 10.91 10.06
N SER A 91 9.14 10.84 10.82
CA SER A 91 7.95 11.68 10.63
C SER A 91 7.72 12.54 11.87
N GLU A 92 7.46 13.83 11.70
CA GLU A 92 7.04 14.74 12.77
C GLU A 92 5.69 14.34 13.35
N MET A 93 4.82 13.81 12.49
CA MET A 93 3.50 13.29 12.85
C MET A 93 3.46 11.77 12.77
N ALA A 94 2.52 11.14 13.47
CA ALA A 94 2.32 9.69 13.44
C ALA A 94 1.50 9.25 12.23
N ASP A 95 1.87 9.73 11.05
CA ASP A 95 1.20 9.46 9.77
C ASP A 95 2.04 8.56 8.86
N LEU A 96 3.23 8.12 9.30
CA LEU A 96 4.14 7.22 8.58
C LEU A 96 4.58 7.74 7.20
N VAL A 97 4.32 9.02 6.90
CA VAL A 97 4.90 9.70 5.75
C VAL A 97 6.20 10.35 6.24
N PRO A 98 7.38 9.90 5.81
CA PRO A 98 8.64 10.45 6.28
C PRO A 98 8.77 11.92 5.88
N ASP A 99 9.03 12.79 6.85
CA ASP A 99 9.31 14.21 6.64
C ASP A 99 10.80 14.44 6.38
N GLU A 100 11.66 13.73 7.12
CA GLU A 100 13.11 13.89 7.08
C GLU A 100 13.84 12.57 7.37
N SER A 101 15.12 12.49 7.01
CA SER A 101 16.03 11.44 7.50
C SER A 101 16.59 11.82 8.87
N ARG A 102 16.72 10.83 9.78
CA ARG A 102 17.26 11.06 11.13
C ARG A 102 18.22 9.96 11.57
N CYS A 103 19.25 10.33 12.32
CA CYS A 103 20.11 9.39 13.03
C CYS A 103 19.46 8.91 14.33
N CYS A 104 19.09 7.64 14.37
CA CYS A 104 18.32 7.07 15.47
C CYS A 104 19.05 5.90 16.12
N PRO A 105 18.98 5.74 17.46
CA PRO A 105 19.67 4.65 18.13
C PRO A 105 19.18 3.29 17.64
N VAL A 106 20.12 2.38 17.35
CA VAL A 106 19.78 0.99 17.03
C VAL A 106 19.32 0.30 18.30
N LYS A 107 18.11 -0.26 18.31
CA LYS A 107 17.58 -0.97 19.47
C LYS A 107 18.03 -2.42 19.50
N GLU A 108 18.17 -2.93 20.71
CA GLU A 108 18.47 -4.33 20.98
C GLU A 108 17.18 -5.10 21.31
N PRO A 109 17.01 -6.35 20.85
CA PRO A 109 17.97 -7.13 20.06
C PRO A 109 18.00 -6.69 18.59
N VAL A 110 19.20 -6.56 18.03
CA VAL A 110 19.37 -6.22 16.61
C VAL A 110 18.82 -7.33 15.70
N ALA A 111 17.84 -7.00 14.86
CA ALA A 111 17.23 -7.84 13.83
C ALA A 111 17.90 -7.60 12.46
N GLN A 112 17.96 -8.64 11.62
CA GLN A 112 18.52 -8.58 10.26
C GLN A 112 17.40 -8.45 9.21
N THR A 113 17.75 -8.22 7.95
CA THR A 113 16.80 -8.25 6.83
C THR A 113 15.89 -9.47 6.89
N GLY A 114 14.59 -9.24 6.75
CA GLY A 114 13.57 -10.29 6.76
C GLY A 114 13.17 -10.80 8.16
N ASP A 115 13.90 -10.43 9.22
CA ASP A 115 13.47 -10.71 10.59
C ASP A 115 12.34 -9.77 11.02
N LEU A 116 11.53 -10.22 11.98
CA LEU A 116 10.52 -9.37 12.62
C LEU A 116 11.17 -8.23 13.41
N CYS A 117 10.58 -7.05 13.30
CA CYS A 117 11.01 -5.85 14.00
C CYS A 117 9.87 -5.15 14.71
N MET A 118 10.24 -4.24 15.61
CA MET A 118 9.32 -3.40 16.38
C MET A 118 9.75 -1.94 16.28
N VAL A 119 8.78 -1.06 16.11
CA VAL A 119 8.97 0.39 16.28
C VAL A 119 8.64 0.79 17.71
N GLU A 120 9.49 1.62 18.32
CA GLU A 120 9.25 2.20 19.64
C GLU A 120 8.67 3.62 19.54
N GLY A 121 7.76 3.97 20.44
CA GLY A 121 7.19 5.33 20.52
C GLY A 121 5.94 5.47 19.68
N TYR A 122 6.07 5.91 18.44
CA TYR A 122 4.97 6.09 17.50
C TYR A 122 5.37 5.67 16.08
N LEU A 123 4.39 5.44 15.22
CA LEU A 123 4.59 5.08 13.83
C LEU A 123 5.23 6.25 13.07
N GLY A 124 6.50 6.11 12.67
CA GLY A 124 7.32 7.21 12.14
C GLY A 124 8.35 7.79 13.13
N SER A 125 8.50 7.20 14.33
CA SER A 125 9.43 7.69 15.36
C SER A 125 10.91 7.54 15.03
N CYS A 126 11.26 6.86 13.92
CA CYS A 126 12.60 6.43 13.49
C CYS A 126 13.31 5.39 14.38
N VAL A 127 12.72 5.00 15.50
CA VAL A 127 13.36 4.11 16.48
C VAL A 127 12.85 2.68 16.30
N ASP A 128 13.71 1.81 15.78
CA ASP A 128 13.42 0.39 15.60
C ASP A 128 14.66 -0.49 15.95
N ASN A 129 14.47 -1.81 15.95
CA ASN A 129 15.52 -2.79 16.27
C ASN A 129 16.19 -3.44 15.05
N CYS A 130 15.92 -2.99 13.83
CA CYS A 130 16.64 -3.43 12.63
C CYS A 130 18.07 -2.90 12.60
N ALA A 131 18.99 -3.67 12.02
CA ALA A 131 20.38 -3.30 11.84
C ALA A 131 20.58 -1.98 11.07
N PRO A 132 21.76 -1.34 11.18
CA PRO A 132 22.15 -0.25 10.29
C PRO A 132 22.09 -0.68 8.82
N GLY A 133 21.53 0.19 7.97
CA GLY A 133 21.20 -0.16 6.59
C GLY A 133 19.82 -0.79 6.41
N ASN A 134 19.04 -0.95 7.49
CA ASN A 134 17.68 -1.49 7.42
C ASN A 134 16.68 -0.57 8.14
N ILE A 135 15.41 -0.65 7.76
CA ILE A 135 14.28 0.00 8.43
C ILE A 135 13.20 -1.03 8.77
N CYS A 136 12.41 -0.76 9.79
CA CYS A 136 11.21 -1.56 10.06
C CYS A 136 10.06 -1.10 9.16
N LEU A 137 9.65 -1.95 8.21
CA LEU A 137 8.58 -1.68 7.25
C LEU A 137 7.35 -2.55 7.53
N ASP A 138 6.22 -2.22 6.90
CA ASP A 138 4.97 -2.97 6.95
C ASP A 138 4.47 -3.20 8.38
N ILE A 139 4.47 -2.11 9.13
CA ILE A 139 4.13 -2.11 10.54
C ILE A 139 2.62 -2.32 10.70
N ASP A 140 2.25 -3.42 11.36
CA ASP A 140 0.87 -3.74 11.67
C ASP A 140 0.31 -2.92 12.86
N GLY A 141 -0.97 -3.14 13.16
CA GLY A 141 -1.67 -2.45 14.26
C GLY A 141 -1.11 -2.71 15.66
N ASP A 142 -0.23 -3.71 15.82
CA ASP A 142 0.47 -4.02 17.07
C ASP A 142 1.90 -3.46 17.11
N GLY A 143 2.34 -2.75 16.06
CA GLY A 143 3.66 -2.15 15.96
C GLY A 143 4.75 -3.11 15.48
N GLN A 144 4.38 -4.29 14.97
CA GLN A 144 5.28 -5.28 14.39
C GLN A 144 5.44 -5.08 12.89
N GLY A 145 6.67 -5.14 12.40
CA GLY A 145 6.97 -5.09 10.97
C GLY A 145 8.05 -6.10 10.59
N VAL A 146 8.63 -5.92 9.41
CA VAL A 146 9.77 -6.70 8.90
C VAL A 146 10.92 -5.76 8.56
N CYS A 147 12.15 -6.16 8.89
CA CYS A 147 13.33 -5.38 8.52
C CYS A 147 13.54 -5.41 7.00
N GLN A 148 13.45 -4.25 6.37
CA GLN A 148 13.70 -4.03 4.95
C GLN A 148 15.05 -3.35 4.74
N ASP A 149 15.80 -3.78 3.73
CA ASP A 149 17.08 -3.14 3.37
C ASP A 149 16.87 -1.78 2.72
N LEU A 150 17.63 -0.79 3.17
CA LEU A 150 17.85 0.45 2.44
C LEU A 150 18.85 0.19 1.31
N CYS A 151 18.72 0.94 0.22
CA CYS A 151 19.70 0.88 -0.84
C CYS A 151 21.06 1.42 -0.35
N GLY A 152 22.13 0.71 -0.67
CA GLY A 152 23.50 1.20 -0.51
C GLY A 152 24.03 1.83 -1.80
N GLY A 153 25.30 2.22 -1.80
CA GLY A 153 25.95 2.80 -2.98
C GLY A 153 25.73 4.30 -3.09
N THR A 154 25.24 4.78 -4.24
CA THR A 154 24.83 6.18 -4.44
C THR A 154 23.49 6.22 -5.17
N ALA A 155 22.82 7.37 -5.19
CA ALA A 155 21.56 7.53 -5.92
C ALA A 155 21.68 7.19 -7.42
N GLU A 156 22.82 7.46 -8.05
CA GLU A 156 23.08 7.18 -9.47
C GLU A 156 23.52 5.73 -9.73
N ASN A 157 24.02 5.05 -8.71
CA ASN A 157 24.45 3.66 -8.79
C ASN A 157 24.07 2.93 -7.50
N PRO A 158 22.76 2.70 -7.29
CA PRO A 158 22.26 2.07 -6.08
C PRO A 158 22.65 0.59 -6.07
N ILE A 159 22.82 0.05 -4.86
CA ILE A 159 23.24 -1.34 -4.64
C ILE A 159 22.28 -1.97 -3.66
N CYS A 160 21.76 -3.13 -4.04
CA CYS A 160 20.92 -3.97 -3.19
C CYS A 160 21.51 -5.40 -3.09
N PRO A 161 21.25 -6.13 -1.99
CA PRO A 161 21.62 -7.54 -1.86
C PRO A 161 20.86 -8.44 -2.85
N ASP A 162 21.35 -9.68 -3.04
CA ASP A 162 20.60 -10.78 -3.68
C ASP A 162 19.87 -10.47 -5.01
N ASP A 163 20.49 -9.68 -5.89
CA ASP A 163 19.92 -9.22 -7.17
C ASP A 163 18.60 -8.43 -7.04
N ASP A 164 18.28 -7.96 -5.83
CA ASP A 164 17.18 -7.02 -5.57
C ASP A 164 17.42 -5.70 -6.32
N GLU A 165 16.33 -4.98 -6.55
CA GLU A 165 16.33 -3.67 -7.19
C GLU A 165 15.99 -2.56 -6.20
N CYS A 166 16.58 -1.39 -6.41
CA CYS A 166 16.39 -0.24 -5.54
C CYS A 166 15.20 0.60 -6.01
N PHE A 167 14.20 0.76 -5.14
CA PHE A 167 13.01 1.57 -5.38
C PHE A 167 12.91 2.70 -4.38
N VAL A 168 12.55 3.89 -4.88
CA VAL A 168 12.35 5.05 -4.03
C VAL A 168 10.90 5.09 -3.59
N TYR A 169 10.68 4.74 -2.32
CA TYR A 169 9.38 4.78 -1.68
C TYR A 169 9.18 6.10 -0.92
N PHE A 170 7.92 6.41 -0.56
CA PHE A 170 7.55 7.62 0.21
C PHE A 170 8.11 8.96 -0.32
N GLY A 171 8.42 9.05 -1.62
CA GLY A 171 9.00 10.26 -2.21
C GLY A 171 10.48 10.53 -1.87
N GLY A 172 11.20 9.57 -1.29
CA GLY A 172 12.64 9.76 -1.01
C GLY A 172 13.37 8.68 -0.22
N VAL A 173 12.71 7.59 0.20
CA VAL A 173 13.33 6.50 0.96
C VAL A 173 13.71 5.36 0.01
N PRO A 174 15.01 5.13 -0.23
CA PRO A 174 15.46 4.13 -1.18
C PRO A 174 15.51 2.74 -0.49
N LEU A 175 14.65 1.82 -0.93
CA LEU A 175 14.50 0.47 -0.38
C LEU A 175 14.78 -0.59 -1.43
N CYS A 176 15.43 -1.67 -1.01
CA CYS A 176 15.69 -2.83 -1.86
C CYS A 176 14.47 -3.74 -1.88
N PHE A 177 14.03 -4.19 -3.05
CA PHE A 177 12.99 -5.20 -3.17
C PHE A 177 13.36 -6.21 -4.25
N ALA A 178 13.03 -7.47 -4.02
CA ALA A 178 13.14 -8.50 -5.04
C ALA A 178 12.15 -8.20 -6.18
N PRO A 179 12.62 -8.08 -7.44
CA PRO A 179 11.73 -8.02 -8.59
C PRO A 179 11.02 -9.38 -8.78
N CYS A 180 9.87 -9.38 -9.41
CA CYS A 180 9.08 -10.59 -9.61
C CYS A 180 8.27 -10.58 -10.92
N ASP A 181 7.82 -11.77 -11.33
CA ASP A 181 6.87 -11.95 -12.43
C ASP A 181 5.45 -12.05 -11.87
N PRO A 182 4.57 -11.07 -12.14
CA PRO A 182 3.23 -11.05 -11.60
C PRO A 182 2.30 -12.14 -12.18
N LEU A 183 2.61 -12.70 -13.34
CA LEU A 183 1.85 -13.82 -13.91
C LEU A 183 2.19 -15.14 -13.22
N VAL A 184 3.38 -15.25 -12.64
CA VAL A 184 3.86 -16.47 -11.97
C VAL A 184 3.78 -16.38 -10.44
N GLN A 185 3.81 -15.16 -9.88
CA GLN A 185 3.81 -14.88 -8.44
C GLN A 185 4.99 -15.58 -7.73
N ASP A 186 6.20 -15.35 -8.21
CA ASP A 186 7.43 -16.03 -7.79
C ASP A 186 8.11 -15.43 -6.54
N CYS A 187 7.33 -14.77 -5.69
CA CYS A 187 7.81 -14.18 -4.45
C CYS A 187 8.02 -15.21 -3.33
N PRO A 188 9.07 -15.05 -2.49
CA PRO A 188 9.33 -15.95 -1.39
C PRO A 188 8.38 -15.73 -0.20
N GLY A 189 8.08 -16.81 0.52
CA GLY A 189 7.35 -16.75 1.79
C GLY A 189 5.87 -16.44 1.62
N ASP A 190 5.39 -15.44 2.36
CA ASP A 190 4.03 -14.92 2.40
C ASP A 190 3.88 -13.57 1.65
N LYS A 191 4.84 -13.27 0.76
CA LYS A 191 4.82 -12.08 -0.10
C LYS A 191 4.06 -12.34 -1.40
N GLY A 192 3.44 -11.31 -1.94
CA GLY A 192 2.86 -11.29 -3.30
C GLY A 192 3.69 -10.43 -4.24
N CYS A 193 3.50 -10.63 -5.54
CA CYS A 193 4.10 -9.82 -6.58
C CYS A 193 3.14 -8.70 -6.98
N TYR A 194 3.50 -7.47 -6.63
CA TYR A 194 2.65 -6.28 -6.71
C TYR A 194 3.32 -5.16 -7.51
N PRO A 195 2.56 -4.28 -8.17
CA PRO A 195 3.15 -3.21 -8.95
C PRO A 195 3.85 -2.20 -8.03
N ASP A 196 4.85 -1.50 -8.56
CA ASP A 196 5.54 -0.41 -7.88
C ASP A 196 4.83 0.96 -8.01
N ALA A 197 3.70 0.99 -8.71
CA ALA A 197 2.89 2.18 -8.96
C ALA A 197 1.38 1.88 -8.90
N ILE A 198 0.59 2.93 -8.63
CA ILE A 198 -0.87 2.88 -8.47
C ILE A 198 -1.60 2.81 -9.82
N ALA A 199 -0.95 3.28 -10.89
CA ALA A 199 -1.52 3.34 -12.21
C ALA A 199 -0.67 2.54 -13.21
N GLU A 200 -1.28 2.27 -14.38
CA GLU A 200 -0.64 1.67 -15.56
C GLU A 200 0.71 2.34 -15.85
N GLY A 201 1.71 1.55 -16.28
CA GLY A 201 3.03 2.07 -16.67
C GLY A 201 4.03 2.27 -15.53
N GLY A 202 3.87 1.59 -14.39
CA GLY A 202 4.89 1.51 -13.32
C GLY A 202 6.26 1.01 -13.80
N THR A 203 7.31 1.14 -12.98
CA THR A 203 8.66 0.71 -13.39
C THR A 203 8.87 -0.80 -13.27
N GLY A 204 8.03 -1.50 -12.51
CA GLY A 204 8.17 -2.94 -12.33
C GLY A 204 7.20 -3.56 -11.35
N TRP A 205 7.56 -4.75 -10.88
CA TRP A 205 6.78 -5.54 -9.93
C TRP A 205 7.69 -6.07 -8.85
N LEU A 206 7.24 -5.96 -7.60
CA LEU A 206 8.04 -6.17 -6.40
C LEU A 206 7.39 -7.17 -5.45
N CYS A 207 8.24 -7.97 -4.82
CA CYS A 207 7.82 -8.83 -3.72
C CYS A 207 7.57 -8.02 -2.45
N MET A 208 6.30 -7.72 -2.21
CA MET A 208 5.84 -7.02 -1.00
C MET A 208 4.95 -7.95 -0.15
N PRO A 209 4.93 -7.79 1.18
CA PRO A 209 3.97 -8.50 2.02
C PRO A 209 2.53 -8.22 1.57
N THR A 210 1.70 -9.27 1.55
CA THR A 210 0.27 -9.11 1.27
C THR A 210 -0.40 -8.44 2.47
N ILE A 211 -1.10 -7.33 2.22
CA ILE A 211 -1.82 -6.59 3.26
C ILE A 211 -3.33 -6.86 3.11
N GLY A 212 -3.84 -7.75 3.94
CA GLY A 212 -5.25 -8.15 3.94
C GLY A 212 -5.52 -9.41 3.10
N ASP A 213 -6.80 -9.69 2.84
CA ASP A 213 -7.25 -10.87 2.11
C ASP A 213 -8.32 -10.53 1.05
N ASN A 214 -8.30 -9.29 0.55
CA ASN A 214 -9.29 -8.75 -0.39
C ASN A 214 -9.30 -9.54 -1.70
N GLN A 215 -10.49 -9.97 -2.09
CA GLN A 215 -10.77 -10.77 -3.29
C GLN A 215 -11.28 -9.87 -4.43
N LEU A 216 -11.53 -10.48 -5.58
CA LEU A 216 -12.11 -9.81 -6.75
C LEU A 216 -13.31 -8.91 -6.37
N GLY A 217 -13.21 -7.63 -6.73
CA GLY A 217 -14.23 -6.62 -6.48
C GLY A 217 -14.26 -6.05 -5.06
N ASP A 218 -13.50 -6.62 -4.11
CA ASP A 218 -13.36 -6.05 -2.78
C ASP A 218 -12.60 -4.72 -2.84
N TYR A 219 -12.94 -3.84 -1.90
CA TYR A 219 -12.28 -2.55 -1.76
C TYR A 219 -10.82 -2.71 -1.36
N CYS A 220 -9.96 -1.95 -2.02
CA CYS A 220 -8.55 -1.86 -1.72
C CYS A 220 -8.12 -0.39 -1.73
N TRP A 221 -7.00 -0.15 -1.07
CA TRP A 221 -6.47 1.20 -0.82
C TRP A 221 -4.94 1.18 -0.95
N LEU A 222 -4.31 -0.01 -0.86
CA LEU A 222 -2.88 -0.27 -1.07
C LEU A 222 -2.64 -1.05 -2.36
N LEU A 223 -1.43 -0.91 -2.92
CA LEU A 223 -0.93 -1.76 -4.01
C LEU A 223 -0.91 -3.24 -3.63
N ALA A 224 -0.43 -3.54 -2.42
CA ALA A 224 -0.42 -4.87 -1.84
C ALA A 224 -1.72 -5.24 -1.11
N GLY A 225 -2.78 -4.45 -1.31
CA GLY A 225 -4.07 -4.60 -0.63
C GLY A 225 -4.91 -5.76 -1.14
N CYS A 226 -4.59 -6.31 -2.31
CA CYS A 226 -5.31 -7.41 -2.93
C CYS A 226 -4.54 -8.73 -2.78
N ASN A 227 -5.23 -9.87 -2.90
CA ASN A 227 -4.55 -11.16 -2.91
C ASN A 227 -3.51 -11.26 -4.05
N PRO A 228 -2.42 -12.03 -3.88
CA PRO A 228 -1.42 -12.26 -4.93
C PRO A 228 -2.05 -12.66 -6.27
N GLY A 229 -1.58 -12.08 -7.37
CA GLY A 229 -2.18 -12.22 -8.71
C GLY A 229 -3.24 -11.17 -9.05
N MET A 230 -3.44 -10.19 -8.18
CA MET A 230 -4.41 -9.11 -8.36
C MET A 230 -3.76 -7.75 -8.11
N ILE A 231 -4.36 -6.70 -8.69
CA ILE A 231 -4.01 -5.31 -8.43
C ILE A 231 -5.17 -4.54 -7.83
N CYS A 232 -4.85 -3.45 -7.14
CA CYS A 232 -5.84 -2.46 -6.74
C CYS A 232 -6.09 -1.48 -7.89
N ALA A 233 -7.13 -1.72 -8.70
CA ALA A 233 -7.45 -0.85 -9.83
C ALA A 233 -8.39 0.29 -9.44
N THR A 234 -8.21 1.44 -10.07
CA THR A 234 -9.03 2.62 -9.77
C THR A 234 -10.49 2.41 -10.18
N PRO A 235 -11.46 3.02 -9.47
CA PRO A 235 -12.89 2.77 -9.69
C PRO A 235 -13.38 2.97 -11.14
N PRO A 236 -12.91 3.97 -11.91
CA PRO A 236 -13.33 4.13 -13.30
C PRO A 236 -12.97 2.96 -14.22
N LEU A 237 -11.99 2.13 -13.85
CA LEU A 237 -11.51 1.01 -14.65
C LEU A 237 -12.29 -0.29 -14.42
N LEU A 238 -13.23 -0.32 -13.46
CA LEU A 238 -13.95 -1.54 -13.09
C LEU A 238 -15.46 -1.35 -13.04
N PRO A 239 -16.25 -2.33 -13.52
CA PRO A 239 -17.69 -2.34 -13.29
C PRO A 239 -17.97 -2.53 -11.79
N GLU A 240 -18.98 -1.81 -11.29
CA GLU A 240 -19.44 -1.95 -9.89
C GLU A 240 -18.40 -1.62 -8.81
N CYS A 241 -17.29 -0.99 -9.18
CA CYS A 241 -16.36 -0.37 -8.23
C CYS A 241 -16.76 1.09 -7.99
N TYR A 242 -17.17 1.42 -6.77
CA TYR A 242 -17.67 2.75 -6.43
C TYR A 242 -16.72 3.45 -5.45
N GLY A 243 -16.20 4.62 -5.82
CA GLY A 243 -15.31 5.40 -4.95
C GLY A 243 -14.68 6.56 -5.71
N ASP A 244 -13.86 7.33 -5.02
CA ASP A 244 -12.93 8.26 -5.64
C ASP A 244 -11.59 7.55 -5.89
N ALA A 245 -10.97 7.77 -7.04
CA ALA A 245 -9.67 7.18 -7.40
C ALA A 245 -8.54 7.63 -6.47
N ASP A 246 -8.73 8.76 -5.78
CA ASP A 246 -7.78 9.30 -4.81
C ASP A 246 -7.85 8.60 -3.44
N ASP A 247 -8.93 7.87 -3.14
CA ASP A 247 -9.20 7.30 -1.80
C ASP A 247 -9.33 5.77 -1.79
N ALA A 248 -9.75 5.14 -2.89
CA ALA A 248 -9.97 3.69 -2.95
C ALA A 248 -9.98 3.15 -4.39
N GLY A 249 -9.62 1.88 -4.54
CA GLY A 249 -9.82 1.06 -5.72
C GLY A 249 -10.60 -0.22 -5.40
N CYS A 250 -10.72 -1.09 -6.40
CA CYS A 250 -11.20 -2.45 -6.20
C CYS A 250 -10.23 -3.46 -6.79
N CYS A 251 -10.15 -4.63 -6.16
CA CYS A 251 -9.25 -5.68 -6.60
C CYS A 251 -9.71 -6.28 -7.94
N THR A 252 -8.78 -6.42 -8.87
CA THR A 252 -8.98 -7.11 -10.15
C THR A 252 -7.79 -7.96 -10.53
N ASP A 253 -8.02 -8.99 -11.35
CA ASP A 253 -7.00 -9.98 -11.71
C ASP A 253 -5.96 -9.39 -12.67
N ILE A 254 -4.72 -9.84 -12.49
CA ILE A 254 -3.64 -9.72 -13.47
C ILE A 254 -3.86 -10.81 -14.52
N CYS A 255 -3.59 -10.51 -15.79
CA CYS A 255 -3.84 -11.42 -16.90
C CYS A 255 -2.68 -11.42 -17.91
N ASP A 256 -2.51 -12.53 -18.63
CA ASP A 256 -1.59 -12.62 -19.77
C ASP A 256 -2.33 -12.15 -21.04
N ILE A 257 -1.90 -11.04 -21.64
CA ILE A 257 -2.55 -10.45 -22.82
C ILE A 257 -2.49 -11.35 -24.07
N THR A 258 -1.67 -12.41 -24.04
CA THR A 258 -1.54 -13.39 -25.12
C THR A 258 -2.45 -14.60 -24.94
N GLU A 259 -3.09 -14.73 -23.76
CA GLU A 259 -4.00 -15.82 -23.46
C GLU A 259 -5.27 -15.74 -24.32
N GLN A 260 -5.74 -16.89 -24.79
CA GLN A 260 -6.95 -17.01 -25.59
C GLN A 260 -7.76 -18.25 -25.19
N PRO A 261 -9.07 -18.12 -24.91
CA PRO A 261 -9.86 -16.88 -24.91
C PRO A 261 -9.43 -15.89 -23.83
N ASP A 262 -9.79 -14.61 -23.98
CA ASP A 262 -9.48 -13.56 -22.98
C ASP A 262 -10.03 -13.95 -21.59
N PRO A 263 -9.15 -14.16 -20.58
CA PRO A 263 -9.57 -14.61 -19.25
C PRO A 263 -10.45 -13.59 -18.52
N CYS A 264 -10.31 -12.29 -18.82
CA CYS A 264 -11.08 -11.24 -18.17
C CYS A 264 -12.56 -11.27 -18.57
N THR A 265 -12.87 -11.76 -19.78
CA THR A 265 -14.25 -11.94 -20.22
C THR A 265 -14.99 -13.04 -19.48
N GLU A 266 -14.27 -13.97 -18.84
CA GLU A 266 -14.85 -14.97 -17.95
C GLU A 266 -15.23 -14.38 -16.58
N ILE A 267 -14.52 -13.33 -16.15
CA ILE A 267 -14.77 -12.60 -14.91
C ILE A 267 -16.01 -11.71 -15.06
N HIS A 268 -16.01 -10.84 -16.07
CA HIS A 268 -17.14 -9.97 -16.38
C HIS A 268 -17.18 -9.66 -17.89
N PRO A 269 -18.36 -9.66 -18.54
CA PRO A 269 -18.47 -9.53 -20.00
C PRO A 269 -17.95 -8.20 -20.57
N ASP A 270 -17.81 -7.17 -19.74
CA ASP A 270 -17.32 -5.85 -20.14
C ASP A 270 -15.82 -5.64 -19.84
N LEU A 271 -15.15 -6.60 -19.18
CA LEU A 271 -13.71 -6.54 -18.93
C LEU A 271 -12.94 -7.15 -20.09
N GLU A 272 -11.78 -6.58 -20.38
CA GLU A 272 -10.80 -7.09 -21.33
C GLU A 272 -9.42 -7.16 -20.64
N CYS A 273 -8.57 -8.08 -21.09
CA CYS A 273 -7.19 -8.12 -20.65
C CYS A 273 -6.39 -7.01 -21.33
N ILE A 274 -6.25 -5.88 -20.64
CA ILE A 274 -5.55 -4.69 -21.16
C ILE A 274 -4.10 -4.73 -20.70
N ALA A 275 -3.16 -4.48 -21.62
CA ALA A 275 -1.73 -4.45 -21.33
C ALA A 275 -1.40 -3.41 -20.25
N TRP A 276 -0.57 -3.83 -19.28
CA TRP A 276 -0.11 -2.98 -18.19
C TRP A 276 0.83 -1.87 -18.67
N TYR A 277 1.58 -2.16 -19.73
CA TYR A 277 2.48 -1.23 -20.41
C TYR A 277 1.84 -0.79 -21.73
N PHE A 278 1.95 0.51 -22.06
CA PHE A 278 1.33 1.06 -23.26
C PHE A 278 1.90 0.44 -24.55
N ASP A 279 1.05 0.31 -25.56
CA ASP A 279 1.44 -0.23 -26.86
C ASP A 279 2.59 0.60 -27.48
N GLY A 280 3.72 -0.07 -27.73
CA GLY A 280 4.94 0.55 -28.24
C GLY A 280 5.98 0.94 -27.19
N GLU A 281 5.66 0.87 -25.90
CA GLU A 281 6.64 0.97 -24.82
C GLU A 281 7.22 -0.41 -24.51
N SER A 282 8.55 -0.48 -24.37
CA SER A 282 9.19 -1.70 -23.85
C SER A 282 9.10 -1.63 -22.33
N PRO A 283 8.59 -2.68 -21.65
CA PRO A 283 8.62 -2.72 -20.21
C PRO A 283 10.04 -2.49 -19.68
N PRO A 284 10.19 -1.84 -18.52
CA PRO A 284 11.52 -1.54 -17.99
C PRO A 284 12.33 -2.80 -17.64
N MET A 285 11.64 -3.92 -17.38
CA MET A 285 12.23 -5.23 -17.15
C MET A 285 11.79 -6.24 -18.21
N ALA A 286 12.72 -7.07 -18.67
CA ALA A 286 12.44 -8.13 -19.64
C ALA A 286 11.50 -9.19 -19.05
N GLY A 287 10.57 -9.71 -19.86
CA GLY A 287 9.61 -10.73 -19.42
C GLY A 287 8.26 -10.18 -18.99
N LEU A 288 8.11 -8.85 -18.89
CA LEU A 288 6.85 -8.21 -18.52
C LEU A 288 5.98 -7.80 -19.72
N GLU A 289 6.36 -8.17 -20.94
CA GLU A 289 5.71 -7.70 -22.18
C GLU A 289 4.27 -8.20 -22.32
N ASN A 290 3.94 -9.29 -21.63
CA ASN A 290 2.63 -9.91 -21.71
C ASN A 290 1.73 -9.59 -20.50
N VAL A 291 2.23 -8.82 -19.53
CA VAL A 291 1.48 -8.50 -18.32
C VAL A 291 0.36 -7.52 -18.66
N GLY A 292 -0.86 -7.87 -18.25
CA GLY A 292 -2.04 -7.04 -18.33
C GLY A 292 -2.86 -7.09 -17.04
N ALA A 293 -3.95 -6.31 -17.03
CA ALA A 293 -4.94 -6.32 -15.97
C ALA A 293 -6.35 -6.40 -16.54
N CYS A 294 -7.24 -7.06 -15.81
CA CYS A 294 -8.65 -7.15 -16.16
C CYS A 294 -9.36 -5.83 -15.83
N VAL A 295 -9.52 -4.97 -16.84
CA VAL A 295 -10.13 -3.64 -16.70
C VAL A 295 -11.08 -3.36 -17.86
N LEU A 296 -11.90 -2.32 -17.72
CA LEU A 296 -12.78 -1.85 -18.78
C LEU A 296 -11.93 -1.31 -19.96
N PRO A 297 -12.18 -1.75 -21.21
CA PRO A 297 -11.47 -1.24 -22.37
C PRO A 297 -11.82 0.25 -22.60
N ASN A 298 -10.85 1.14 -22.39
CA ASN A 298 -10.93 2.58 -22.59
C ASN A 298 -12.14 3.30 -21.96
N VAL A 299 -11.92 3.87 -20.77
CA VAL A 299 -12.69 5.05 -20.30
C VAL A 299 -12.20 6.36 -20.96
N GLY A 300 -11.11 6.33 -21.73
CA GLY A 300 -10.49 7.50 -22.37
C GLY A 300 -10.80 7.66 -23.84
N GLY A 301 -11.97 8.23 -24.18
CA GLY A 301 -12.28 8.56 -25.58
C GLY A 301 -13.70 9.05 -25.86
N GLY A 302 -14.22 10.01 -25.09
CA GLY A 302 -15.57 10.54 -25.29
C GLY A 302 -15.77 12.00 -24.88
N ALA A 303 -15.62 12.89 -25.88
CA ALA A 303 -15.95 14.33 -25.96
C ALA A 303 -14.87 15.35 -25.55
#